data_AF-A0A3C0G831-F1
#
_entry.id   AF-A0A3C0G831-F1
#
_cell.length_a   1.000
_cell.length_b   1.000
_cell.length_c   1.000
_cell.angle_alpha   90.00
_cell.angle_beta   90.00
_cell.angle_gamma   90.00
#
_symmetry.space_group_name_H-M   'P 1'
#
loop_
_entity.id
_entity.type
_entity.pdbx_description
1 polymer ?
#
loop_
_entity_poly.entity_id
_entity_poly.type
_entity_poly.pdbx_seq_one_letter_code
_entity_poly.pdbx_strand_id
1 'polypeptide(L)'
;MHTYWATGHDGLIWACYKTKRSEEMIESQYNVRLNISDDYDDWIEVYDYYDREYNMVVLSNGRVVKKATPHGSPNVPVFIGAVGNNPEIQALNQTVAIDDTIKDFGESVFRHNRGIYDKNNQILSTMLELTARAKRQGLKIKSRDGNKTLDEDPYKEGTEISLAQGEDVEPLGLLEMSRETGAFLGLLSGELQRGALPHSIYGELQFQLSGFAINTLRQGVNSILEPRIKALEAAYSRICMLLNDQYLTDAFDTLQLSGEDMNRNYFSEEITPDAIRNAGDIIIKFVGQLPEDDMSKMSMAQMAREGESPLLPDIFIRDKILGLQDTDLVDDAIKEQQAERVLPEATLWSLLVAAENRGRSDLAQFYYGELLHIIRTKDRERQEAEMQA
;
A
#
# COMPACT_ATOMS: atom_id res chain seq x y z
N MET A 1 -11.62 12.42 -16.64
CA MET A 1 -11.16 11.05 -16.89
C MET A 1 -10.34 11.06 -18.18
N HIS A 2 -9.13 10.51 -18.17
CA HIS A 2 -8.20 10.57 -19.31
C HIS A 2 -8.26 9.31 -20.18
N THR A 3 -9.04 8.31 -19.78
CA THR A 3 -9.26 7.08 -20.54
C THR A 3 -10.71 7.06 -20.99
N TYR A 4 -10.94 6.69 -22.25
CA TYR A 4 -12.24 6.47 -22.85
C TYR A 4 -12.31 5.01 -23.27
N TRP A 5 -13.45 4.35 -23.12
CA TRP A 5 -13.56 2.94 -23.46
C TRP A 5 -15.01 2.55 -23.74
N ALA A 6 -15.18 1.38 -24.35
CA ALA A 6 -16.47 0.72 -24.43
C ALA A 6 -16.34 -0.77 -24.11
N THR A 7 -17.33 -1.29 -23.38
CA THR A 7 -17.46 -2.72 -23.07
C THR A 7 -18.60 -3.32 -23.88
N GLY A 8 -18.43 -4.59 -24.27
CA GLY A 8 -19.42 -5.43 -24.94
C GLY A 8 -19.65 -6.71 -24.17
N HIS A 9 -20.36 -7.66 -24.79
CA HIS A 9 -20.71 -8.92 -24.13
C HIS A 9 -19.50 -9.77 -23.70
N ASP A 10 -18.44 -9.79 -24.50
CA ASP A 10 -17.19 -10.52 -24.19
C ASP A 10 -16.13 -9.66 -23.49
N GLY A 11 -16.50 -8.51 -22.91
CA GLY A 11 -15.57 -7.61 -22.25
C GLY A 11 -15.18 -6.40 -23.09
N LEU A 12 -13.94 -5.91 -22.95
CA LEU A 12 -13.49 -4.64 -23.54
C LEU A 12 -13.49 -4.70 -25.08
N ILE A 13 -14.12 -3.72 -25.74
CA ILE A 13 -14.15 -3.62 -27.21
C ILE A 13 -13.00 -2.75 -27.69
N TRP A 14 -12.84 -1.59 -27.06
CA TRP A 14 -11.76 -0.64 -27.34
C TRP A 14 -11.48 0.21 -26.11
N ALA A 15 -10.27 0.75 -26.04
CA ALA A 15 -9.86 1.75 -25.08
C ALA A 15 -8.96 2.79 -25.73
N CYS A 16 -9.12 4.04 -25.32
CA CYS A 16 -8.34 5.18 -25.78
C CYS A 16 -7.82 5.96 -24.58
N TYR A 17 -6.50 6.08 -24.47
CA TYR A 17 -5.86 6.87 -23.43
C TYR A 17 -5.41 8.22 -23.96
N LYS A 18 -5.95 9.30 -23.37
CA LYS A 18 -5.65 10.69 -23.70
C LYS A 18 -4.59 11.24 -22.76
N THR A 19 -3.43 11.56 -23.29
CA THR A 19 -2.33 12.20 -22.54
C THR A 19 -2.01 13.58 -23.11
N LYS A 20 -1.47 14.47 -22.28
CA LYS A 20 -0.82 15.70 -22.76
C LYS A 20 0.68 15.45 -22.78
N ARG A 21 1.34 15.70 -23.91
CA ARG A 21 2.79 15.52 -24.08
C ARG A 21 3.39 16.74 -24.77
N SER A 22 4.64 17.04 -24.45
CA SER A 22 5.40 18.06 -25.17
C SER A 22 5.78 17.57 -26.57
N GLU A 23 6.11 18.50 -27.45
CA GLU A 23 6.57 18.20 -28.81
C GLU A 23 7.79 17.27 -28.79
N GLU A 24 8.85 17.62 -28.04
CA GLU A 24 10.07 16.82 -27.92
C GLU A 24 9.80 15.36 -27.49
N MET A 25 8.82 15.16 -26.59
CA MET A 25 8.45 13.83 -26.13
C MET A 25 7.77 13.01 -27.23
N ILE A 26 6.95 13.65 -28.08
CA ILE A 26 6.28 12.99 -29.20
C ILE A 26 7.29 12.67 -30.30
N GLU A 27 8.18 13.62 -30.62
CA GLU A 27 9.21 13.41 -31.65
C GLU A 27 10.17 12.28 -31.29
N SER A 28 10.64 12.26 -30.03
CA SER A 28 11.54 11.22 -29.54
C SER A 28 10.88 9.85 -29.48
N GLN A 29 9.62 9.78 -29.02
CA GLN A 29 8.94 8.50 -28.82
C GLN A 29 8.48 7.84 -30.12
N TYR A 30 8.02 8.63 -31.09
CA TYR A 30 7.45 8.09 -32.32
C TYR A 30 8.30 8.34 -33.56
N ASN A 31 9.45 9.01 -33.42
CA ASN A 31 10.39 9.33 -34.49
C ASN A 31 9.71 10.10 -35.65
N VAL A 32 8.90 11.10 -35.31
CA VAL A 32 8.16 11.96 -36.26
C VAL A 32 8.57 13.41 -36.02
N ARG A 33 8.82 14.17 -37.09
CA ARG A 33 8.98 15.63 -36.97
C ARG A 33 7.63 16.35 -36.97
N LEU A 34 7.38 17.09 -35.91
CA LEU A 34 6.28 18.00 -35.77
C LEU A 34 6.77 19.37 -36.24
N ASN A 35 6.04 19.99 -37.17
CA ASN A 35 6.28 21.37 -37.59
C ASN A 35 5.10 22.16 -37.02
N ILE A 36 5.12 22.38 -35.72
CA ILE A 36 4.05 23.11 -35.05
C ILE A 36 4.40 24.60 -35.10
N SER A 37 3.47 25.43 -35.56
CA SER A 37 3.61 26.88 -35.53
C SER A 37 3.56 27.38 -34.08
N ASP A 38 4.31 28.44 -33.77
CA ASP A 38 4.50 29.08 -32.44
C ASP A 38 3.22 29.44 -31.63
N ASP A 39 2.03 29.12 -32.13
CA ASP A 39 0.72 29.44 -31.53
C ASP A 39 0.07 28.29 -30.74
N TYR A 40 0.70 27.11 -30.65
CA TYR A 40 0.20 26.03 -29.78
C TYR A 40 0.84 26.13 -28.39
N ASP A 41 -0.01 26.08 -27.35
CA ASP A 41 0.41 25.78 -25.96
C ASP A 41 1.42 24.61 -25.99
N ASP A 42 2.45 24.66 -25.12
CA ASP A 42 3.56 23.68 -25.00
C ASP A 42 3.12 22.20 -24.90
N TRP A 43 1.82 21.93 -24.79
CA TRP A 43 1.20 20.63 -24.55
C TRP A 43 0.25 20.22 -25.68
N ILE A 44 0.60 19.13 -26.35
CA ILE A 44 -0.21 18.50 -27.40
C ILE A 44 -0.98 17.32 -26.80
N GLU A 45 -2.25 17.18 -27.15
CA GLU A 45 -3.03 16.02 -26.72
C GLU A 45 -2.76 14.83 -27.65
N VAL A 46 -2.41 13.69 -27.06
CA VAL A 46 -2.09 12.43 -27.71
C VAL A 46 -3.12 11.39 -27.30
N TYR A 47 -3.76 10.77 -28.28
CA TYR A 47 -4.75 9.72 -28.14
C TYR A 47 -4.12 8.39 -28.53
N ASP A 48 -3.91 7.50 -27.57
CA ASP A 48 -3.41 6.14 -27.77
C ASP A 48 -4.59 5.16 -27.77
N TYR A 49 -4.95 4.65 -28.94
CA TYR A 49 -6.13 3.83 -29.18
C TYR A 49 -5.76 2.37 -29.35
N TYR A 50 -6.47 1.50 -28.63
CA TYR A 50 -6.39 0.05 -28.71
C TYR A 50 -7.78 -0.50 -28.99
N ASP A 51 -7.91 -1.33 -30.01
CA ASP A 51 -9.04 -2.24 -30.16
C ASP A 51 -8.58 -3.69 -29.98
N ARG A 52 -9.33 -4.67 -30.51
CA ARG A 52 -9.00 -6.10 -30.38
C ARG A 52 -7.87 -6.54 -31.30
N GLU A 53 -7.57 -5.78 -32.34
CA GLU A 53 -6.65 -6.18 -33.41
C GLU A 53 -5.49 -5.20 -33.56
N TYR A 54 -5.77 -3.91 -33.46
CA TYR A 54 -4.89 -2.81 -33.83
C TYR A 54 -4.65 -1.84 -32.68
N ASN A 55 -3.42 -1.30 -32.68
CA ASN A 55 -3.08 -0.10 -31.94
C ASN A 55 -2.73 1.04 -32.90
N MET A 56 -3.23 2.25 -32.60
CA MET A 56 -2.93 3.48 -33.34
C MET A 56 -2.81 4.68 -32.40
N VAL A 57 -1.97 5.65 -32.78
CA VAL A 57 -1.77 6.88 -32.00
C VAL A 57 -2.05 8.09 -32.87
N VAL A 58 -2.93 8.97 -32.38
CA VAL A 58 -3.40 10.17 -33.09
C VAL A 58 -3.22 11.40 -32.20
N LEU A 59 -2.81 12.51 -32.78
CA LEU A 59 -2.74 13.81 -32.09
C LEU A 59 -4.06 14.56 -32.19
N SER A 60 -4.27 15.56 -31.33
CA SER A 60 -5.45 16.45 -31.37
C SER A 60 -5.69 17.11 -32.72
N ASN A 61 -4.64 17.38 -33.50
CA ASN A 61 -4.73 17.95 -34.85
C ASN A 61 -5.13 16.92 -35.93
N GLY A 62 -5.49 15.69 -35.55
CA GLY A 62 -5.87 14.61 -36.46
C GLY A 62 -4.68 13.92 -37.14
N ARG A 63 -3.43 14.32 -36.85
CA ARG A 63 -2.24 13.67 -37.39
C ARG A 63 -2.04 12.31 -36.73
N VAL A 64 -2.01 11.26 -37.55
CA VAL A 64 -1.66 9.91 -37.11
C VAL A 64 -0.14 9.81 -36.99
N VAL A 65 0.33 9.55 -35.77
CA VAL A 65 1.77 9.47 -35.44
C VAL A 65 2.22 8.02 -35.44
N LYS A 66 1.37 7.10 -34.98
CA LYS A 66 1.53 5.66 -35.14
C LYS A 66 0.35 5.13 -35.95
N LYS A 67 0.63 4.60 -37.14
CA LYS A 67 -0.39 3.96 -37.99
C LYS A 67 -0.96 2.72 -37.28
N ALA A 68 -2.17 2.33 -37.67
CA ALA A 68 -2.78 1.09 -37.19
C ALA A 68 -1.82 -0.08 -37.41
N THR A 69 -1.34 -0.65 -36.31
CA THR A 69 -0.40 -1.78 -36.28
C THR A 69 -1.04 -2.92 -35.51
N PRO A 70 -1.05 -4.15 -36.07
CA PRO A 70 -1.61 -5.28 -35.35
C PRO A 70 -0.77 -5.56 -34.11
N HIS A 71 -1.40 -5.65 -32.94
CA HIS A 71 -0.68 -5.87 -31.68
C HIS A 71 -0.55 -7.37 -31.32
N GLY A 72 -1.20 -8.27 -32.08
CA GLY A 72 -1.02 -9.72 -31.94
C GLY A 72 -1.58 -10.33 -30.65
N SER A 73 -2.38 -9.58 -29.88
CA SER A 73 -3.03 -10.07 -28.65
C SER A 73 -4.43 -10.55 -29.00
N PRO A 74 -4.93 -11.66 -28.43
CA PRO A 74 -6.28 -12.15 -28.69
C PRO A 74 -7.37 -11.21 -28.15
N ASN A 75 -7.03 -10.39 -27.16
CA ASN A 75 -7.91 -9.42 -26.51
C ASN A 75 -7.29 -8.01 -26.53
N VAL A 76 -8.12 -6.99 -26.28
CA VAL A 76 -7.64 -5.60 -26.08
C VAL A 76 -6.61 -5.59 -24.94
N PRO A 77 -5.37 -5.14 -25.16
CA PRO A 77 -4.29 -5.20 -24.15
C PRO A 77 -4.42 -4.06 -23.11
N VAL A 78 -5.63 -3.81 -22.63
CA VAL A 78 -5.95 -2.77 -21.64
C VAL A 78 -6.83 -3.37 -20.57
N PHE A 79 -6.48 -3.11 -19.31
CA PHE A 79 -7.31 -3.45 -18.16
C PHE A 79 -7.97 -2.19 -17.61
N ILE A 80 -9.27 -2.29 -17.35
CA ILE A 80 -10.05 -1.24 -16.69
C ILE A 80 -10.74 -1.90 -15.50
N GLY A 81 -10.44 -1.41 -14.31
CA GLY A 81 -11.04 -1.83 -13.06
C GLY A 81 -11.45 -0.62 -12.26
N ALA A 82 -12.67 -0.62 -11.75
CA ALA A 82 -13.12 0.39 -10.81
C ALA A 82 -12.57 0.09 -9.41
N VAL A 83 -12.15 1.14 -8.71
CA VAL A 83 -11.67 1.03 -7.32
C VAL A 83 -12.73 1.60 -6.39
N GLY A 84 -13.33 0.76 -5.55
CA GLY A 84 -14.28 1.19 -4.53
C GLY A 84 -15.33 0.14 -4.19
N ASN A 85 -16.02 0.34 -3.06
CA ASN A 85 -17.11 -0.52 -2.61
C ASN A 85 -18.48 -0.13 -3.20
N ASN A 86 -18.57 1.02 -3.86
CA ASN A 86 -19.83 1.51 -4.40
C ASN A 86 -20.12 0.80 -5.73
N PRO A 87 -21.30 0.18 -5.89
CA PRO A 87 -21.70 -0.38 -7.17
C PRO A 87 -21.84 0.73 -8.20
N GLU A 88 -21.60 0.39 -9.47
CA GLU A 88 -21.94 1.28 -10.58
C GLU A 88 -23.47 1.41 -10.66
N ILE A 89 -23.99 2.62 -10.43
CA ILE A 89 -25.41 2.92 -10.56
C ILE A 89 -25.54 3.81 -11.79
N GLN A 90 -26.22 3.31 -12.82
CA GLN A 90 -26.57 4.09 -14.00
C GLN A 90 -28.06 4.41 -13.96
N ALA A 91 -28.42 5.70 -13.93
CA ALA A 91 -29.81 6.09 -14.12
C ALA A 91 -30.20 6.00 -15.60
N LEU A 92 -31.16 5.14 -15.92
CA LEU A 92 -31.73 4.99 -17.27
C LEU A 92 -32.80 6.06 -17.61
N ASN A 93 -32.99 7.06 -16.76
CA ASN A 93 -34.08 8.02 -16.85
C ASN A 93 -33.60 9.36 -17.42
N GLN A 94 -34.36 9.95 -18.34
CA GLN A 94 -34.07 11.28 -18.95
C GLN A 94 -34.00 12.45 -17.95
N THR A 95 -34.44 12.25 -16.70
CA THR A 95 -34.52 13.29 -15.68
C THR A 95 -33.22 13.51 -14.92
N VAL A 96 -32.33 12.52 -14.89
CA VAL A 96 -31.01 12.62 -14.25
C VAL A 96 -30.00 12.31 -15.34
N ALA A 97 -29.10 13.25 -15.63
CA ALA A 97 -28.05 13.02 -16.60
C ALA A 97 -27.22 11.81 -16.16
N ILE A 98 -26.98 10.87 -17.08
CA ILE A 98 -26.15 9.68 -16.85
C ILE A 98 -24.79 10.08 -16.27
N ASP A 99 -24.26 11.22 -16.74
CA ASP A 99 -23.02 11.83 -16.27
C ASP A 99 -22.99 12.07 -14.75
N ASP A 100 -24.11 12.47 -14.13
CA ASP A 100 -24.16 12.73 -12.67
C ASP A 100 -24.14 11.43 -11.85
N THR A 101 -24.67 10.33 -12.39
CA THR A 101 -24.70 9.04 -11.67
C THR A 101 -23.39 8.27 -11.72
N ILE A 102 -22.62 8.42 -12.80
CA ILE A 102 -21.34 7.71 -12.99
C ILE A 102 -20.15 8.52 -12.42
N LYS A 103 -20.29 9.83 -12.24
CA LYS A 103 -19.23 10.74 -11.77
C LYS A 103 -18.50 10.28 -10.50
N ASP A 104 -19.26 9.66 -9.61
CA ASP A 104 -18.81 9.27 -8.27
C ASP A 104 -18.27 7.82 -8.20
N PHE A 105 -18.23 7.12 -9.33
CA PHE A 105 -17.74 5.75 -9.43
C PHE A 105 -16.21 5.74 -9.62
N GLY A 106 -15.51 4.85 -8.88
CA GLY A 106 -14.04 4.75 -8.97
C GLY A 106 -13.26 5.87 -8.30
N GLU A 107 -13.84 6.51 -7.28
CA GLU A 107 -13.32 7.72 -6.65
C GLU A 107 -12.06 7.52 -5.77
N SER A 108 -11.34 8.61 -5.56
CA SER A 108 -10.05 8.60 -4.84
C SER A 108 -10.20 8.31 -3.34
N VAL A 109 -9.09 7.87 -2.71
CA VAL A 109 -8.95 7.72 -1.24
C VAL A 109 -9.26 9.02 -0.53
N PHE A 110 -8.88 10.12 -1.16
CA PHE A 110 -9.07 11.45 -0.60
C PHE A 110 -10.48 12.00 -0.80
N ARG A 111 -11.40 11.28 -1.44
CA ARG A 111 -12.75 11.80 -1.71
C ARG A 111 -13.46 12.29 -0.45
N HIS A 112 -13.39 11.51 0.63
CA HIS A 112 -14.04 11.84 1.89
C HIS A 112 -13.47 13.11 2.54
N ASN A 113 -12.18 13.41 2.31
CA ASN A 113 -11.48 14.51 2.98
C ASN A 113 -11.18 15.72 2.08
N ARG A 114 -11.28 15.61 0.76
CA ARG A 114 -10.93 16.67 -0.21
C ARG A 114 -11.55 18.01 0.18
N GLY A 115 -12.87 18.04 0.41
CA GLY A 115 -13.57 19.27 0.76
C GLY A 115 -13.33 19.76 2.18
N ILE A 116 -12.78 18.91 3.06
CA ILE A 116 -12.45 19.26 4.44
C ILE A 116 -11.08 19.94 4.49
N TYR A 117 -10.13 19.51 3.66
CA TYR A 117 -8.80 20.14 3.59
C TYR A 117 -8.87 21.62 3.27
N ASP A 118 -9.70 22.03 2.30
CA ASP A 118 -9.86 23.44 1.93
C ASP A 118 -10.39 24.27 3.11
N LYS A 119 -11.39 23.75 3.82
CA LYS A 119 -11.95 24.39 5.02
C LYS A 119 -10.93 24.46 6.15
N ASN A 120 -10.17 23.39 6.36
CA ASN A 120 -9.10 23.36 7.36
C ASN A 120 -8.04 24.42 7.07
N ASN A 121 -7.58 24.45 5.82
CA ASN A 121 -6.58 25.41 5.34
C ASN A 121 -7.07 26.84 5.50
N GLN A 122 -8.35 27.10 5.21
CA GLN A 122 -8.96 28.41 5.41
C GLN A 122 -8.96 28.82 6.88
N ILE A 123 -9.40 27.95 7.78
CA ILE A 123 -9.44 28.24 9.23
C ILE A 123 -8.03 28.50 9.75
N LEU A 124 -7.07 27.63 9.41
CA LEU A 124 -5.67 27.79 9.81
C LEU A 124 -5.07 29.10 9.28
N SER A 125 -5.40 29.48 8.04
CA SER A 125 -4.99 30.77 7.47
C SER A 125 -5.57 31.95 8.26
N THR A 126 -6.85 31.90 8.64
CA THR A 126 -7.48 32.92 9.49
C THR A 126 -6.87 32.97 10.88
N MET A 127 -6.56 31.82 11.49
CA MET A 127 -5.88 31.76 12.80
C MET A 127 -4.48 32.37 12.74
N LEU A 128 -3.74 32.09 11.66
CA LEU A 128 -2.41 32.65 11.44
C LEU A 128 -2.49 34.17 11.25
N GLU A 129 -3.50 34.66 10.52
CA GLU A 129 -3.75 36.09 10.37
C GLU A 129 -4.09 36.76 11.70
N LEU A 130 -4.95 36.16 12.52
CA LEU A 130 -5.29 36.67 13.86
C LEU A 130 -4.06 36.72 14.76
N THR A 131 -3.22 35.69 14.72
CA THR A 131 -1.96 35.64 15.47
C THR A 131 -0.99 36.71 15.00
N ALA A 132 -0.92 36.96 13.69
CA ALA A 132 -0.10 38.03 13.13
C ALA A 132 -0.61 39.43 13.56
N ARG A 133 -1.93 39.64 13.56
CA ARG A 133 -2.56 40.88 14.06
C ARG A 133 -2.38 41.05 15.56
N ALA A 134 -2.29 39.97 16.33
CA ALA A 134 -2.00 40.06 17.76
C ALA A 134 -0.59 40.59 18.06
N LYS A 135 0.38 40.34 17.15
CA LYS A 135 1.75 40.88 17.25
C LYS A 135 1.82 42.38 16.97
N ARG A 136 0.98 42.91 16.07
CA ARG A 136 0.87 44.34 15.75
C ARG A 136 -0.59 44.75 15.84
N GLN A 137 -0.99 45.10 17.05
CA GLN A 137 -2.38 45.45 17.34
C GLN A 137 -2.75 46.78 16.66
N GLY A 138 -4.04 47.01 16.46
CA GLY A 138 -4.49 48.37 16.16
C GLY A 138 -4.25 49.24 17.40
N LEU A 139 -4.10 50.55 17.23
CA LEU A 139 -4.03 51.49 18.35
C LEU A 139 -5.23 52.41 18.32
N LYS A 140 -5.83 52.60 19.49
CA LYS A 140 -6.89 53.57 19.72
C LYS A 140 -6.26 54.80 20.35
N ILE A 141 -6.22 55.89 19.59
CA ILE A 141 -5.74 57.19 20.05
C ILE A 141 -6.98 57.99 20.49
N LYS A 142 -7.05 58.33 21.79
CA LYS A 142 -8.05 59.26 22.31
C LYS A 142 -7.41 60.65 22.38
N SER A 143 -7.88 61.58 21.55
CA SER A 143 -7.49 62.99 21.62
C SER A 143 -8.76 63.85 21.66
N ARG A 144 -8.70 64.98 22.36
CA ARG A 144 -9.83 65.89 22.55
C ARG A 144 -10.35 66.47 21.23
N ASP A 145 -9.45 66.67 20.28
CA ASP A 145 -9.75 67.27 18.97
C ASP A 145 -9.79 66.24 17.83
N GLY A 146 -9.51 64.96 18.10
CA GLY A 146 -9.59 63.87 17.11
C GLY A 146 -8.58 63.90 15.95
N ASN A 147 -7.73 64.92 15.87
CA ASN A 147 -6.79 65.14 14.76
C ASN A 147 -5.39 64.55 14.98
N LYS A 148 -5.14 63.89 16.11
CA LYS A 148 -3.79 63.41 16.45
C LYS A 148 -3.49 62.07 15.78
N THR A 149 -2.41 62.06 14.99
CA THR A 149 -1.76 60.85 14.44
C THR A 149 -0.47 60.56 15.20
N LEU A 150 0.01 59.31 15.13
CA LEU A 150 1.33 58.95 15.64
C LEU A 150 2.38 59.25 14.56
N ASP A 151 3.40 60.03 14.91
CA ASP A 151 4.48 60.42 13.99
C ASP A 151 5.52 59.30 13.80
N GLU A 152 5.64 58.40 14.78
CA GLU A 152 6.54 57.24 14.75
C GLU A 152 5.79 55.92 14.89
N ASP A 153 6.40 54.84 14.38
CA ASP A 153 5.85 53.49 14.50
C ASP A 153 6.01 53.00 15.95
N PRO A 154 4.90 52.86 16.70
CA PRO A 154 4.91 52.49 18.12
C PRO A 154 5.36 51.04 18.37
N TYR A 155 5.52 50.23 17.33
CA TYR A 155 6.04 48.86 17.43
C TYR A 155 7.56 48.76 17.23
N LYS A 156 8.27 49.88 17.04
CA LYS A 156 9.73 49.91 16.99
C LYS A 156 10.32 50.01 18.39
N GLU A 157 11.37 49.24 18.62
CA GLU A 157 12.06 49.16 19.90
C GLU A 157 12.75 50.50 20.21
N GLY A 158 12.44 51.09 21.38
CA GLY A 158 12.98 52.38 21.81
C GLY A 158 12.21 53.63 21.34
N THR A 159 11.05 53.48 20.70
CA THR A 159 10.20 54.61 20.31
C THR A 159 9.49 55.23 21.52
N GLU A 160 9.62 56.54 21.68
CA GLU A 160 8.90 57.32 22.70
C GLU A 160 7.65 57.97 22.10
N ILE A 161 6.48 57.73 22.71
CA ILE A 161 5.21 58.29 22.27
C ILE A 161 4.91 59.56 23.09
N SER A 162 4.96 60.72 22.43
CA SER A 162 4.68 62.01 23.08
C SER A 162 3.16 62.27 23.22
N LEU A 163 2.63 62.13 24.43
CA LEU A 163 1.21 62.35 24.78
C LEU A 163 1.01 63.69 25.49
N ALA A 164 -0.01 64.47 25.10
CA ALA A 164 -0.42 65.66 25.82
C ALA A 164 -1.34 65.30 27.00
N GLN A 165 -1.52 66.23 27.95
CA GLN A 165 -2.33 66.01 29.14
C GLN A 165 -3.81 65.71 28.77
N GLY A 166 -4.28 64.50 29.09
CA GLY A 166 -5.62 64.03 28.75
C GLY A 166 -5.71 63.23 27.43
N GLU A 167 -4.59 62.99 26.75
CA GLU A 167 -4.49 62.07 25.63
C GLU A 167 -4.06 60.68 26.09
N ASP A 168 -4.58 59.66 25.42
CA ASP A 168 -4.38 58.27 25.80
C ASP A 168 -4.25 57.40 24.55
N VAL A 169 -3.29 56.48 24.59
CA VAL A 169 -3.02 55.53 23.51
C VAL A 169 -3.14 54.14 24.11
N GLU A 170 -4.22 53.46 23.73
CA GLU A 170 -4.49 52.09 24.16
C GLU A 170 -4.41 51.16 22.95
N PRO A 171 -3.88 49.94 23.11
CA PRO A 171 -4.09 48.91 22.11
C PRO A 171 -5.59 48.71 21.90
N LEU A 172 -6.00 48.69 20.64
CA LEU A 172 -7.34 48.27 20.25
C LEU A 172 -7.50 46.82 20.71
N GLY A 173 -8.58 46.54 21.45
CA GLY A 173 -8.86 45.21 21.98
C GLY A 173 -8.70 44.15 20.89
N LEU A 174 -8.00 43.08 21.24
CA LEU A 174 -7.74 41.97 20.33
C LEU A 174 -9.07 41.41 19.82
N LEU A 175 -9.12 41.13 18.52
CA LEU A 175 -10.17 40.27 17.97
C LEU A 175 -9.93 38.87 18.54
N GLU A 176 -10.67 38.54 19.59
CA GLU A 176 -10.68 37.20 20.14
C GLU A 176 -11.45 36.27 19.20
N MET A 177 -10.92 35.07 19.01
CA MET A 177 -11.68 34.01 18.36
C MET A 177 -12.90 33.66 19.18
N SER A 178 -14.00 33.29 18.51
CA SER A 178 -15.14 32.72 19.22
C SER A 178 -14.68 31.51 20.02
N ARG A 179 -15.15 31.42 21.27
CA ARG A 179 -14.88 30.24 22.13
C ARG A 179 -15.29 28.94 21.46
N GLU A 180 -16.26 29.00 20.56
CA GLU A 180 -16.77 27.85 19.81
C GLU A 180 -15.81 27.37 18.71
N THR A 181 -14.82 28.17 18.29
CA THR A 181 -13.92 27.75 17.21
C THR A 181 -13.04 26.58 17.60
N GLY A 182 -12.67 26.44 18.88
CA GLY A 182 -11.98 25.25 19.37
C GLY A 182 -12.82 23.98 19.22
N ALA A 183 -14.11 24.05 19.53
CA ALA A 183 -15.04 22.94 19.35
C ALA A 183 -15.24 22.61 17.86
N PHE A 184 -15.34 23.63 17.01
CA PHE A 184 -15.44 23.45 15.56
C PHE A 184 -14.19 22.82 14.94
N LEU A 185 -12.99 23.23 15.37
CA LEU A 185 -11.73 22.60 14.97
C LEU A 185 -11.67 21.13 15.43
N GLY A 186 -12.16 20.83 16.64
CA GLY A 186 -12.28 19.46 17.14
C GLY A 186 -13.19 18.60 16.24
N LEU A 187 -14.34 19.13 15.83
CA LEU A 187 -15.24 18.44 14.89
C LEU A 187 -14.55 18.23 13.53
N LEU A 188 -13.88 19.26 13.00
CA LEU A 188 -13.21 19.20 11.71
C LEU A 188 -12.05 18.18 11.70
N SER A 189 -11.25 18.16 12.77
CA SER A 189 -10.18 17.17 12.96
C SER A 189 -10.75 15.76 13.11
N GLY A 190 -11.87 15.60 13.81
CA GLY A 190 -12.56 14.32 13.93
C GLY A 190 -13.09 13.80 12.60
N GLU A 191 -13.69 14.65 11.77
CA GLU A 191 -14.12 14.29 10.42
C GLU A 191 -12.95 13.95 9.50
N LEU A 192 -11.84 14.73 9.56
CA LEU A 192 -10.62 14.41 8.83
C LEU A 192 -10.07 13.03 9.20
N GLN A 193 -10.07 12.68 10.49
CA GLN A 193 -9.60 11.38 10.96
C GLN A 193 -10.51 10.24 10.51
N ARG A 194 -11.84 10.44 10.47
CA ARG A 194 -12.80 9.43 10.01
C ARG A 194 -12.69 9.16 8.51
N GLY A 195 -12.40 10.18 7.70
CA GLY A 195 -12.22 10.03 6.26
C GLY A 195 -10.78 9.70 5.85
N ALA A 196 -9.82 9.73 6.78
CA ALA A 196 -8.41 9.39 6.55
C ALA A 196 -8.07 7.98 7.07
N LEU A 197 -6.82 7.57 6.81
CA LEU A 197 -6.23 6.43 7.49
C LEU A 197 -6.01 6.77 8.97
N PRO A 198 -6.48 5.92 9.92
CA PRO A 198 -6.25 6.12 11.34
C PRO A 198 -4.77 6.23 11.72
N HIS A 199 -4.47 7.07 12.72
CA HIS A 199 -3.11 7.25 13.26
C HIS A 199 -2.47 5.96 13.78
N SER A 200 -3.28 4.96 14.16
CA SER A 200 -2.82 3.65 14.61
C SER A 200 -1.98 2.92 13.56
N ILE A 201 -2.22 3.15 12.26
CA ILE A 201 -1.40 2.55 11.19
C ILE A 201 0.04 3.07 11.23
N TYR A 202 0.25 4.28 11.73
CA TYR A 202 1.58 4.89 11.82
C TYR A 202 2.33 4.50 13.11
N GLY A 203 1.81 3.55 13.89
CA GLY A 203 2.46 3.03 15.10
C GLY A 203 2.36 3.95 16.32
N GLU A 204 1.55 5.00 16.25
CA GLU A 204 1.41 5.99 17.31
C GLU A 204 0.13 5.73 18.12
N LEU A 205 0.15 4.68 18.94
CA LEU A 205 -0.91 4.40 19.91
C LEU A 205 -0.41 4.68 21.32
N GLN A 206 -0.91 5.77 21.91
CA GLN A 206 -0.51 6.25 23.25
C GLN A 206 -1.02 5.35 24.40
N PHE A 207 -1.74 4.26 24.12
CA PHE A 207 -2.36 3.40 25.13
C PHE A 207 -2.34 1.93 24.70
N GLN A 208 -2.13 1.02 25.67
CA GLN A 208 -2.27 -0.42 25.44
C GLN A 208 -3.75 -0.74 25.14
N LEU A 209 -4.05 -1.05 23.88
CA LEU A 209 -5.38 -1.48 23.45
C LEU A 209 -5.61 -2.95 23.82
N SER A 210 -6.85 -3.28 24.20
CA SER A 210 -7.28 -4.68 24.29
C SER A 210 -7.35 -5.28 22.88
N GLY A 211 -7.15 -6.60 22.75
CA GLY A 211 -7.23 -7.28 21.45
C GLY A 211 -8.55 -7.08 20.70
N PHE A 212 -9.65 -6.78 21.41
CA PHE A 212 -10.93 -6.41 20.81
C PHE A 212 -10.86 -5.02 20.13
N ALA A 213 -10.27 -4.03 20.79
CA ALA A 213 -10.16 -2.69 20.27
C ALA A 213 -9.18 -2.60 19.08
N ILE A 214 -8.12 -3.42 19.07
CA ILE A 214 -7.25 -3.62 17.90
C ILE A 214 -8.05 -4.20 16.72
N ASN A 215 -8.89 -5.20 16.95
CA ASN A 215 -9.74 -5.78 15.90
C ASN A 215 -10.75 -4.77 15.32
N THR A 216 -11.35 -3.91 16.15
CA THR A 216 -12.25 -2.84 15.66
C THR A 216 -11.49 -1.80 14.84
N LEU A 217 -10.30 -1.38 15.27
CA LEU A 217 -9.44 -0.49 14.48
C LEU A 217 -9.05 -1.13 13.15
N ARG A 218 -8.66 -2.41 13.16
CA ARG A 218 -8.34 -3.18 11.96
C ARG A 218 -9.52 -3.26 10.99
N GLN A 219 -10.74 -3.51 11.47
CA GLN A 219 -11.93 -3.52 10.63
C GLN A 219 -12.19 -2.15 9.98
N GLY A 220 -11.98 -1.05 10.73
CA GLY A 220 -12.06 0.30 10.18
C GLY A 220 -11.04 0.54 9.07
N VAL A 221 -9.79 0.17 9.29
CA VAL A 221 -8.71 0.27 8.27
C VAL A 221 -8.99 -0.59 7.05
N ASN A 222 -9.37 -1.86 7.26
CA ASN A 222 -9.66 -2.79 6.18
C ASN A 222 -10.83 -2.31 5.31
N SER A 223 -11.86 -1.69 5.89
CA SER A 223 -12.98 -1.14 5.11
C SER A 223 -12.55 -0.11 4.04
N ILE A 224 -11.46 0.62 4.29
CA ILE A 224 -10.89 1.63 3.39
C ILE A 224 -9.86 1.02 2.42
N LEU A 225 -9.01 0.11 2.91
CA LEU A 225 -7.91 -0.47 2.15
C LEU A 225 -8.31 -1.69 1.31
N GLU A 226 -9.20 -2.55 1.80
CA GLU A 226 -9.56 -3.82 1.17
C GLU A 226 -10.05 -3.68 -0.29
N PRO A 227 -10.99 -2.77 -0.65
CA PRO A 227 -11.35 -2.56 -2.06
C PRO A 227 -10.16 -2.17 -2.95
N ARG A 228 -9.15 -1.50 -2.39
CA ARG A 228 -7.95 -1.09 -3.13
C ARG A 228 -6.99 -2.25 -3.30
N ILE A 229 -6.81 -3.04 -2.25
CA ILE A 229 -6.04 -4.28 -2.28
C ILE A 229 -6.65 -5.22 -3.33
N LYS A 230 -7.97 -5.44 -3.31
CA LYS A 230 -8.68 -6.24 -4.32
C LYS A 230 -8.51 -5.68 -5.74
N ALA A 231 -8.57 -4.36 -5.90
CA ALA A 231 -8.34 -3.75 -7.21
C ALA A 231 -6.89 -3.93 -7.69
N LEU A 232 -5.90 -3.88 -6.79
CA LEU A 232 -4.50 -4.20 -7.09
C LEU A 232 -4.34 -5.68 -7.44
N GLU A 233 -4.89 -6.59 -6.64
CA GLU A 233 -4.90 -8.04 -6.93
C GLU A 233 -5.49 -8.32 -8.31
N ALA A 234 -6.64 -7.71 -8.63
CA ALA A 234 -7.28 -7.83 -9.93
C ALA A 234 -6.42 -7.23 -11.05
N ALA A 235 -5.80 -6.06 -10.84
CA ALA A 235 -4.93 -5.42 -11.81
C ALA A 235 -3.70 -6.28 -12.13
N TYR A 236 -2.97 -6.72 -11.11
CA TYR A 236 -1.80 -7.57 -11.28
C TYR A 236 -2.17 -8.92 -11.89
N SER A 237 -3.24 -9.57 -11.43
CA SER A 237 -3.69 -10.84 -11.99
C SER A 237 -4.07 -10.67 -13.46
N ARG A 238 -4.78 -9.59 -13.82
CA ARG A 238 -5.15 -9.34 -15.21
C ARG A 238 -3.97 -8.98 -16.10
N ILE A 239 -3.00 -8.22 -15.59
CA ILE A 239 -1.75 -7.92 -16.30
C ILE A 239 -1.02 -9.24 -16.60
N CYS A 240 -0.85 -10.09 -15.60
CA CYS A 240 -0.21 -11.40 -15.78
C CYS A 240 -0.98 -12.30 -16.75
N MET A 241 -2.31 -12.30 -16.70
CA MET A 241 -3.14 -13.00 -17.69
C MET A 241 -2.96 -12.45 -19.10
N LEU A 242 -2.90 -11.13 -19.29
CA LEU A 242 -2.66 -10.51 -20.60
C LEU A 242 -1.26 -10.84 -21.13
N LEU A 243 -0.25 -10.88 -20.25
CA LEU A 243 1.10 -11.30 -20.62
C LEU A 243 1.14 -12.77 -21.02
N ASN A 244 0.43 -13.64 -20.29
CA ASN A 244 0.29 -15.05 -20.66
C ASN A 244 -0.41 -15.19 -22.01
N ASP A 245 -1.53 -14.50 -22.24
CA ASP A 245 -2.26 -14.52 -23.50
C ASP A 245 -1.35 -14.11 -24.68
N GLN A 246 -0.53 -13.08 -24.49
CA GLN A 246 0.46 -12.65 -25.49
C GLN A 246 1.56 -13.69 -25.69
N TYR A 247 2.08 -14.29 -24.63
CA TYR A 247 3.11 -15.33 -24.72
C TYR A 247 2.60 -16.58 -25.43
N LEU A 248 1.33 -16.95 -25.22
CA LEU A 248 0.67 -18.10 -25.84
C LEU A 248 0.41 -17.93 -27.34
N THR A 249 0.60 -16.72 -27.90
CA THR A 249 0.48 -16.48 -29.35
C THR A 249 1.69 -16.98 -30.15
N ASP A 250 2.70 -17.56 -29.49
CA ASP A 250 3.96 -18.03 -30.07
C ASP A 250 4.73 -16.93 -30.83
N ALA A 251 4.38 -15.65 -30.59
CA ALA A 251 5.05 -14.49 -31.16
C ALA A 251 6.40 -14.17 -30.47
N PHE A 252 6.68 -14.82 -29.34
CA PHE A 252 7.85 -14.58 -28.50
C PHE A 252 8.68 -15.86 -28.35
N ASP A 253 10.00 -15.69 -28.25
CA ASP A 253 10.93 -16.81 -28.04
C ASP A 253 10.76 -17.45 -26.66
N THR A 254 11.30 -18.66 -26.50
CA THR A 254 11.29 -19.38 -25.23
C THR A 254 12.03 -18.58 -24.14
N LEU A 255 11.43 -18.53 -22.96
CA LEU A 255 11.91 -17.69 -21.87
C LEU A 255 12.74 -18.55 -20.92
N GLN A 256 14.02 -18.22 -20.77
CA GLN A 256 14.87 -18.89 -19.77
C GLN A 256 14.62 -18.26 -18.40
N LEU A 257 13.99 -19.02 -17.51
CA LEU A 257 13.87 -18.66 -16.11
C LEU A 257 15.08 -19.22 -15.37
N SER A 258 15.90 -18.34 -14.81
CA SER A 258 16.96 -18.72 -13.89
C SER A 258 16.62 -18.25 -12.48
N GLY A 259 16.83 -19.13 -11.51
CA GLY A 259 16.50 -18.88 -10.12
C GLY A 259 17.40 -19.69 -9.20
N GLU A 260 17.30 -19.37 -7.91
CA GLU A 260 17.97 -20.12 -6.87
C GLU A 260 16.88 -20.82 -6.07
N ASP A 261 16.90 -22.16 -6.07
CA ASP A 261 16.05 -22.98 -5.22
C ASP A 261 16.38 -22.73 -3.73
N MET A 262 15.47 -23.04 -2.82
CA MET A 262 15.65 -22.87 -1.37
C MET A 262 16.86 -23.65 -0.82
N ASN A 263 17.35 -24.65 -1.56
CA ASN A 263 18.60 -25.36 -1.28
C ASN A 263 19.88 -24.62 -1.74
N ARG A 264 19.77 -23.37 -2.20
CA ARG A 264 20.84 -22.57 -2.84
C ARG A 264 21.40 -23.19 -4.11
N ASN A 265 20.60 -24.00 -4.79
CA ASN A 265 20.94 -24.57 -6.07
C ASN A 265 20.41 -23.66 -7.17
N TYR A 266 21.30 -23.23 -8.06
CA TYR A 266 20.89 -22.50 -9.26
C TYR A 266 20.18 -23.47 -10.21
N PHE A 267 18.94 -23.13 -10.56
CA PHE A 267 18.24 -23.78 -11.66
C PHE A 267 18.09 -22.79 -12.82
N SER A 268 18.11 -23.34 -14.03
CA SER A 268 17.78 -22.61 -15.24
C SER A 268 16.86 -23.52 -16.04
N GLU A 269 15.60 -23.13 -16.14
CA GLU A 269 14.57 -23.90 -16.84
C GLU A 269 14.02 -23.07 -18.00
N GLU A 270 13.82 -23.74 -19.13
CA GLU A 270 13.21 -23.13 -20.30
C GLU A 270 11.69 -23.29 -20.19
N ILE A 271 11.00 -22.16 -20.05
CA ILE A 271 9.54 -22.15 -20.01
C ILE A 271 9.07 -22.09 -21.45
N THR A 272 8.43 -23.17 -21.91
CA THR A 272 7.77 -23.20 -23.21
C THR A 272 6.34 -22.68 -23.10
N PRO A 273 5.75 -22.14 -24.19
CA PRO A 273 4.34 -21.72 -24.21
C PRO A 273 3.38 -22.83 -23.76
N ASP A 274 3.68 -24.08 -24.09
CA ASP A 274 2.87 -25.24 -23.69
C ASP A 274 2.94 -25.56 -22.19
N ALA A 275 4.04 -25.22 -21.51
CA ALA A 275 4.13 -25.32 -20.05
C ALA A 275 3.15 -24.35 -19.39
N ILE A 276 2.99 -23.14 -19.94
CA ILE A 276 2.07 -22.12 -19.41
C ILE A 276 0.61 -22.48 -19.69
N ARG A 277 0.28 -23.09 -20.85
CA ARG A 277 -1.09 -23.56 -21.14
C ARG A 277 -1.66 -24.49 -20.07
N ASN A 278 -0.80 -25.27 -19.42
CA ASN A 278 -1.19 -26.26 -18.41
C ASN A 278 -1.06 -25.75 -16.95
N ALA A 279 -0.50 -24.55 -16.74
CA ALA A 279 -0.21 -24.01 -15.41
C ALA A 279 -1.43 -23.44 -14.66
N GLY A 280 -2.58 -23.30 -15.35
CA GLY A 280 -3.80 -22.73 -14.76
C GLY A 280 -3.75 -21.20 -14.61
N ASP A 281 -4.75 -20.65 -13.92
CA ASP A 281 -4.88 -19.19 -13.74
C ASP A 281 -3.92 -18.68 -12.66
N ILE A 282 -3.24 -17.57 -12.96
CA ILE A 282 -2.38 -16.87 -11.99
C ILE A 282 -3.25 -16.17 -10.95
N ILE A 283 -3.06 -16.52 -9.68
CA ILE A 283 -3.73 -15.90 -8.53
C ILE A 283 -2.70 -15.07 -7.76
N ILE A 284 -2.91 -13.75 -7.72
CA ILE A 284 -2.07 -12.83 -6.93
C ILE A 284 -2.86 -12.39 -5.71
N LYS A 285 -2.29 -12.57 -4.52
CA LYS A 285 -2.85 -12.10 -3.25
C LYS A 285 -1.91 -11.14 -2.57
N PHE A 286 -2.42 -9.98 -2.18
CA PHE A 286 -1.70 -8.99 -1.40
C PHE A 286 -2.12 -9.11 0.07
N VAL A 287 -1.19 -9.55 0.90
CA VAL A 287 -1.41 -9.66 2.35
C VAL A 287 -1.03 -8.33 3.00
N GLY A 288 -2.02 -7.57 3.47
CA GLY A 288 -1.77 -6.43 4.33
C GLY A 288 -1.24 -6.91 5.68
N GLN A 289 -0.04 -6.49 6.06
CA GLN A 289 0.53 -6.76 7.38
C GLN A 289 0.62 -5.46 8.18
N LEU A 290 -0.06 -5.40 9.32
CA LEU A 290 0.18 -4.37 10.33
C LEU A 290 1.16 -4.91 11.37
N PRO A 291 2.09 -4.11 11.93
CA PRO A 291 3.03 -4.56 12.96
C PRO A 291 2.37 -5.19 14.20
N GLU A 292 1.14 -4.78 14.52
CA GLU A 292 0.35 -5.30 15.64
C GLU A 292 -0.31 -6.66 15.32
N ASP A 293 -0.43 -7.02 14.04
CA ASP A 293 -1.05 -8.28 13.64
C ASP A 293 -0.24 -9.48 14.13
N ASP A 294 1.09 -9.40 14.14
CA ASP A 294 1.94 -10.55 14.48
C ASP A 294 1.80 -10.95 15.95
N MET A 295 1.74 -9.98 16.88
CA MET A 295 1.52 -10.27 18.29
C MET A 295 0.11 -10.84 18.55
N SER A 296 -0.91 -10.29 17.89
CA SER A 296 -2.28 -10.78 18.04
C SER A 296 -2.47 -12.19 17.46
N LYS A 297 -1.87 -12.47 16.30
CA LYS A 297 -1.88 -13.80 15.65
C LYS A 297 -1.14 -14.83 16.50
N MET A 298 -0.01 -14.46 17.10
CA MET A 298 0.72 -15.34 18.03
C MET A 298 -0.10 -15.65 19.29
N SER A 299 -0.74 -14.65 19.88
CA SER A 299 -1.62 -14.85 21.04
C SER A 299 -2.82 -15.75 20.70
N MET A 300 -3.45 -15.53 19.54
CA MET A 300 -4.55 -16.36 19.06
C MET A 300 -4.11 -17.80 18.75
N ALA A 301 -2.92 -17.97 18.17
CA ALA A 301 -2.31 -19.27 17.91
C ALA A 301 -2.02 -20.03 19.22
N GLN A 302 -1.53 -19.35 20.26
CA GLN A 302 -1.35 -19.94 21.59
C GLN A 302 -2.69 -20.39 22.18
N MET A 303 -3.71 -19.53 22.17
CA MET A 303 -5.04 -19.88 22.69
C MET A 303 -5.72 -21.02 21.93
N ALA A 304 -5.52 -21.11 20.61
CA ALA A 304 -6.07 -22.20 19.79
C ALA A 304 -5.38 -23.54 20.06
N ARG A 305 -4.13 -23.50 20.52
CA ARG A 305 -3.30 -24.66 20.86
C ARG A 305 -3.42 -25.08 22.32
N GLU A 306 -3.66 -24.13 23.22
CA GLU A 306 -3.78 -24.34 24.66
C GLU A 306 -5.11 -25.03 25.01
N GLY A 307 -5.01 -26.16 25.72
CA GLY A 307 -6.13 -26.98 26.15
C GLY A 307 -5.74 -28.46 26.27
N GLU A 308 -6.53 -29.25 27.00
CA GLU A 308 -6.31 -30.72 27.11
C GLU A 308 -6.56 -31.42 25.75
N SER A 309 -7.40 -30.81 24.92
CA SER A 309 -7.50 -31.09 23.48
C SER A 309 -7.35 -29.77 22.72
N PRO A 310 -6.45 -29.69 21.72
CA PRO A 310 -6.31 -28.48 20.91
C PRO A 310 -7.61 -28.20 20.15
N LEU A 311 -7.98 -26.92 20.04
CA LEU A 311 -9.19 -26.51 19.33
C LEU A 311 -9.03 -26.62 17.81
N LEU A 312 -7.80 -26.45 17.31
CA LEU A 312 -7.46 -26.50 15.90
C LEU A 312 -6.15 -27.29 15.68
N PRO A 313 -6.00 -28.01 14.55
CA PRO A 313 -4.73 -28.63 14.18
C PRO A 313 -3.61 -27.60 13.98
N ASP A 314 -2.38 -27.94 14.37
CA ASP A 314 -1.21 -27.06 14.26
C ASP A 314 -0.97 -26.58 12.80
N ILE A 315 -1.24 -27.41 11.79
CA ILE A 315 -1.15 -27.03 10.37
C ILE A 315 -2.15 -25.92 10.03
N PHE A 316 -3.39 -26.05 10.51
CA PHE A 316 -4.43 -25.04 10.29
C PHE A 316 -4.09 -23.72 10.98
N ILE A 317 -3.53 -23.78 12.19
CA ILE A 317 -3.08 -22.58 12.91
C ILE A 317 -1.96 -21.88 12.14
N ARG A 318 -0.99 -22.63 11.59
CA ARG A 318 0.11 -22.07 10.81
C ARG A 318 -0.32 -21.45 9.49
N ASP A 319 -1.25 -22.10 8.78
CA ASP A 319 -1.72 -21.65 7.46
C ASP A 319 -2.71 -20.49 7.61
N LYS A 320 -3.75 -20.68 8.42
CA LYS A 320 -4.89 -19.74 8.47
C LYS A 320 -4.76 -18.65 9.53
N ILE A 321 -4.08 -18.90 10.65
CA ILE A 321 -3.94 -17.90 11.74
C ILE A 321 -2.63 -17.13 11.57
N LEU A 322 -1.50 -17.83 11.45
CA LEU A 322 -0.20 -17.20 11.29
C LEU A 322 0.03 -16.71 9.85
N GLY A 323 -0.58 -17.35 8.84
CA GLY A 323 -0.46 -16.94 7.45
C GLY A 323 0.91 -17.24 6.86
N LEU A 324 1.54 -18.34 7.28
CA LEU A 324 2.84 -18.76 6.75
C LEU A 324 2.65 -19.21 5.28
N GLN A 325 3.53 -18.75 4.39
CA GLN A 325 3.40 -18.99 2.95
C GLN A 325 3.54 -20.48 2.58
N ASP A 326 4.39 -21.22 3.31
CA ASP A 326 4.53 -22.66 3.17
C ASP A 326 4.51 -23.31 4.55
N THR A 327 3.38 -23.91 4.89
CA THR A 327 3.21 -24.58 6.18
C THR A 327 3.83 -25.95 6.27
N ASP A 328 3.97 -26.63 5.14
CA ASP A 328 4.49 -27.99 5.11
C ASP A 328 6.00 -27.96 5.34
N LEU A 329 6.72 -27.02 4.69
CA LEU A 329 8.14 -26.81 4.95
C LEU A 329 8.44 -26.43 6.40
N VAL A 330 7.61 -25.57 6.99
CA VAL A 330 7.79 -25.17 8.40
C VAL A 330 7.48 -26.33 9.34
N ASP A 331 6.46 -27.13 9.06
CA ASP A 331 6.15 -28.33 9.85
C ASP A 331 7.25 -29.39 9.72
N ASP A 332 7.81 -29.58 8.54
CA ASP A 332 8.94 -30.48 8.31
C ASP A 332 10.21 -30.01 9.03
N ALA A 333 10.53 -28.71 8.98
CA ALA A 333 11.63 -28.15 9.76
C ALA A 333 11.41 -28.27 11.28
N ILE A 334 10.17 -28.13 11.75
CA ILE A 334 9.81 -28.35 13.17
C ILE A 334 9.94 -29.83 13.53
N LYS A 335 9.48 -30.75 12.67
CA LYS A 335 9.62 -32.19 12.87
C LYS A 335 11.07 -32.63 12.85
N GLU A 336 11.90 -32.04 11.99
CA GLU A 336 13.36 -32.23 11.98
C GLU A 336 13.94 -31.77 13.32
N GLN A 337 13.62 -30.55 13.77
CA GLN A 337 14.05 -30.05 15.07
C GLN A 337 13.55 -30.90 16.25
N GLN A 338 12.34 -31.45 16.17
CA GLN A 338 11.81 -32.37 17.17
C GLN A 338 12.53 -33.72 17.12
N ALA A 339 12.80 -34.27 15.95
CA ALA A 339 13.54 -35.51 15.78
C ALA A 339 14.96 -35.39 16.34
N GLU A 340 15.62 -34.25 16.15
CA GLU A 340 16.90 -33.93 16.79
C GLU A 340 16.83 -33.94 18.33
N ARG A 341 15.69 -33.53 18.91
CA ARG A 341 15.47 -33.46 20.36
C ARG A 341 14.96 -34.75 20.99
N VAL A 342 14.24 -35.57 20.24
CA VAL A 342 13.63 -36.83 20.75
C VAL A 342 14.70 -37.88 21.02
N LEU A 343 15.76 -37.91 20.21
CA LEU A 343 16.88 -38.82 20.39
C LEU A 343 18.06 -38.08 21.04
N PRO A 344 18.46 -38.45 22.27
CA PRO A 344 19.67 -37.91 22.89
C PRO A 344 20.90 -38.07 22.00
N GLU A 345 20.95 -39.12 21.18
CA GLU A 345 22.03 -39.36 20.22
C GLU A 345 22.06 -38.34 19.07
N ALA A 346 20.88 -37.94 18.58
CA ALA A 346 20.79 -36.96 17.49
C ALA A 346 21.22 -35.57 17.97
N THR A 347 20.86 -35.21 19.21
CA THR A 347 21.35 -33.97 19.85
C THR A 347 22.86 -33.99 20.05
N LEU A 348 23.43 -35.10 20.53
CA LEU A 348 24.88 -35.23 20.71
C LEU A 348 25.64 -35.22 19.39
N TRP A 349 25.08 -35.81 18.34
CA TRP A 349 25.64 -35.79 16.99
C TRP A 349 25.65 -34.38 16.39
N SER A 350 24.56 -33.62 16.52
CA SER A 350 24.51 -32.24 16.00
C SER A 350 25.48 -31.31 16.75
N LEU A 351 25.62 -31.49 18.08
CA LEU A 351 26.62 -30.78 18.89
C LEU A 351 28.06 -31.15 18.52
N LEU A 352 28.33 -32.42 18.19
CA LEU A 352 29.63 -32.88 17.70
C LEU A 352 29.98 -32.21 16.38
N VAL A 353 29.08 -32.27 15.38
CA VAL A 353 29.29 -31.64 14.05
C VAL A 353 29.47 -30.13 14.20
N ALA A 354 28.70 -29.47 15.08
CA ALA A 354 28.86 -28.05 15.35
C ALA A 354 30.20 -27.71 16.03
N ALA A 355 30.71 -28.57 16.91
CA ALA A 355 32.01 -28.41 17.55
C ALA A 355 33.17 -28.63 16.57
N GLU A 356 33.05 -29.61 15.67
CA GLU A 356 34.02 -29.92 14.61
C GLU A 356 34.10 -28.79 13.58
N ASN A 357 32.95 -28.30 13.10
CA ASN A 357 32.87 -27.15 12.18
C ASN A 357 33.44 -25.85 12.78
N ARG A 358 33.45 -25.73 14.11
CA ARG A 358 34.04 -24.59 14.84
C ARG A 358 35.49 -24.82 15.27
N GLY A 359 36.10 -25.94 14.89
CA GLY A 359 37.50 -26.27 15.19
C GLY A 359 37.79 -26.57 16.67
N ARG A 360 36.77 -26.88 17.47
CA ARG A 360 36.91 -27.24 18.89
C ARG A 360 36.97 -28.76 19.05
N SER A 361 38.14 -29.31 18.75
CA SER A 361 38.41 -30.76 18.78
C SER A 361 38.32 -31.38 20.18
N ASP A 362 38.53 -30.59 21.22
CA ASP A 362 38.37 -30.96 22.63
C ASP A 362 36.90 -31.30 22.98
N LEU A 363 35.96 -30.44 22.56
CA LEU A 363 34.53 -30.65 22.78
C LEU A 363 33.96 -31.73 21.85
N ALA A 364 34.43 -31.80 20.60
CA ALA A 364 34.01 -32.84 19.67
C ALA A 364 34.36 -34.25 20.19
N GLN A 365 35.55 -34.43 20.76
CA GLN A 365 35.96 -35.70 21.39
C GLN A 365 35.11 -36.06 22.60
N PHE A 366 34.70 -35.07 23.40
CA PHE A 366 33.83 -35.28 24.55
C PHE A 366 32.44 -35.80 24.12
N TYR A 367 31.78 -35.11 23.18
CA TYR A 367 30.47 -35.53 22.68
C TYR A 367 30.52 -36.86 21.93
N TYR A 368 31.61 -37.15 21.22
CA TYR A 368 31.82 -38.45 20.57
C TYR A 368 31.93 -39.59 21.59
N GLY A 369 32.66 -39.38 22.69
CA GLY A 369 32.79 -40.37 23.76
C GLY A 369 31.45 -40.68 24.45
N GLU A 370 30.64 -39.65 24.69
CA GLU A 370 29.31 -39.78 25.28
C GLU A 370 28.32 -40.48 24.33
N LEU A 371 28.37 -40.16 23.03
CA LEU A 371 27.57 -40.83 22.01
C LEU A 371 27.91 -42.33 21.91
N LEU A 372 29.20 -42.70 21.94
CA LEU A 372 29.63 -44.10 21.99
C LEU A 372 29.18 -44.81 23.27
N HIS A 373 29.13 -44.10 24.39
CA HIS A 373 28.66 -44.67 25.64
C HIS A 373 27.18 -45.05 25.55
N ILE A 374 26.35 -44.14 25.04
CA ILE A 374 24.90 -44.33 24.89
C ILE A 374 24.58 -45.47 23.92
N ILE A 375 25.29 -45.54 22.79
CA ILE A 375 25.13 -46.64 21.81
C ILE A 375 25.46 -47.98 22.46
N ARG A 376 26.57 -48.09 23.19
CA ARG A 376 26.96 -49.33 23.87
C ARG A 376 25.98 -49.74 24.97
N THR A 377 25.41 -48.80 25.71
CA THR A 377 24.37 -49.11 26.70
C THR A 377 23.11 -49.64 26.04
N LYS A 378 22.67 -49.04 24.92
CA LYS A 378 21.50 -49.52 24.16
C LYS A 378 21.74 -50.89 23.52
N ASP A 379 22.94 -51.16 23.02
CA ASP A 379 23.30 -52.47 22.47
C ASP A 379 23.28 -53.56 23.54
N ARG A 380 23.76 -53.24 24.76
CA ARG A 380 23.70 -54.18 25.89
C ARG A 380 22.26 -54.44 26.33
N GLU A 381 21.43 -53.41 26.42
CA GLU A 381 20.00 -53.53 26.76
C GLU A 381 19.23 -54.34 25.70
N ARG A 382 19.56 -54.19 24.41
CA ARG A 382 18.99 -55.01 23.33
C ARG A 382 19.40 -56.48 23.43
N GLN A 383 20.67 -56.76 23.73
CA GLN A 383 21.16 -58.13 23.92
C GLN A 383 20.52 -58.79 25.16
N GLU A 384 20.30 -58.03 26.23
CA GLU A 384 19.60 -58.53 27.41
C GLU A 384 18.11 -58.80 27.14
N ALA A 385 17.46 -57.97 26.31
CA ALA A 385 16.08 -58.20 25.88
C ALA A 385 15.94 -59.39 24.92
N GLU A 386 16.91 -59.63 24.03
CA GLU A 386 16.95 -60.80 23.14
C GLU A 386 17.28 -62.11 23.88
N MET A 387 17.98 -62.06 25.02
CA MET A 387 18.20 -63.23 25.87
C MET A 387 17.02 -63.56 26.79
N GLN A 388 16.06 -62.65 26.95
CA GLN A 388 14.85 -62.84 27.78
C GLN A 388 13.58 -63.17 26.97
N ALA A 389 13.65 -63.12 25.63
CA ALA A 389 12.63 -63.60 24.70
C ALA A 389 12.94 -65.04 24.25
#